data_AF-A0A3D4PC21-F1
#
_entry.id   AF-A0A3D4PC21-F1
#
_cell.length_a   1.000
_cell.length_b   1.000
_cell.length_c   1.000
_cell.angle_alpha   90.00
_cell.angle_beta   90.00
_cell.angle_gamma   90.00
#
_symmetry.space_group_name_H-M   'P 1'
#
loop_
_entity.id
_entity.type
_entity.pdbx_description
1 polymer ?
#
loop_
_entity_poly.entity_id
_entity_poly.type
_entity_poly.pdbx_seq_one_letter_code
_entity_poly.pdbx_strand_id
1 'polypeptide(L)'
;AINTLATPDGTAVLVLQNFHRFMQSAKIVQALSRQIIAGKQNRTIVVVLSPVVQIPTELEKMFVVIEHDLPSREQLAEIARGIAVEADELPEGPELETVLDAAVGLTRMEAENAFSLSLVREDRITADAVWEIKTQTLKKSGLLSLHRGTEDFSSLGGLSALKAFCKRAMLHPSRGNPLKRPRGVLLLSPPGCGKSQFCKLLGNEVGRPVLTLEVGSLMGSLVGQSEERTRQALRVIDAMAPCVAMIDEVEKAFAGLNGNGDSGVSSRMFGQFLSWLNDHESDVFVVCTANDVSKLPPEFGRSERFDGIFFLDLPSREEKDAIWNLYLDLFEIDRDQRLPNDTNWTGAEVKACCRLSALLDVPLLQAAQNVVPVAVTSAESVERLRSWANGRCLSANEPGIYRGPGDLPKSKSRRRVSRDPSHN
;
A
#
# COMPACT_ATOMS: atom_id res chain seq x y z
N ALA A 1 16.83 44.60 2.16
CA ALA A 1 18.29 44.43 2.06
C ALA A 1 18.68 43.32 3.03
N ILE A 2 19.10 42.15 2.53
CA ILE A 2 19.57 41.06 3.40
C ILE A 2 21.00 41.36 3.88
N ASN A 3 21.78 42.06 3.06
CA ASN A 3 23.17 42.45 3.34
C ASN A 3 23.34 43.40 4.54
N THR A 4 22.30 44.06 5.03
CA THR A 4 22.37 44.95 6.21
C THR A 4 22.21 44.20 7.52
N LEU A 5 21.93 42.89 7.48
CA LEU A 5 21.69 42.06 8.67
C LEU A 5 22.98 41.45 9.25
N ALA A 6 24.07 41.43 8.48
CA ALA A 6 25.36 40.95 8.94
C ALA A 6 26.21 42.12 9.45
N THR A 7 26.76 42.00 10.66
CA THR A 7 27.79 42.90 11.17
C THR A 7 29.13 42.59 10.50
N PRO A 8 30.06 43.57 10.38
CA PRO A 8 31.37 43.37 9.74
C PRO A 8 32.14 42.15 10.25
N ASP A 9 31.98 41.80 11.54
CA ASP A 9 32.67 40.69 12.20
C ASP A 9 31.78 39.47 12.47
N GLY A 10 30.50 39.51 12.08
CA GLY A 10 29.50 38.50 12.47
C GLY A 10 28.99 37.66 11.30
N THR A 11 28.56 36.43 11.61
CA THR A 11 27.79 35.59 10.69
C THR A 11 26.30 35.83 10.94
N ALA A 12 25.53 36.09 9.88
CA ALA A 12 24.08 36.21 9.97
C ALA A 12 23.41 34.97 9.38
N VAL A 13 22.47 34.37 10.10
CA VAL A 13 21.62 33.28 9.59
C VAL A 13 20.22 33.81 9.38
N LEU A 14 19.76 33.82 8.13
CA LEU A 14 18.42 34.22 7.75
C LEU A 14 17.55 32.99 7.52
N VAL A 15 16.59 32.76 8.41
CA VAL A 15 15.64 31.66 8.32
C VAL A 15 14.35 32.14 7.66
N LEU A 16 14.06 31.63 6.46
CA LEU A 16 12.87 31.95 5.67
C LEU A 16 11.86 30.81 5.78
N GLN A 17 10.86 30.98 6.65
CA GLN A 17 9.79 30.00 6.83
C GLN A 17 8.74 30.08 5.72
N ASN A 18 8.32 28.93 5.20
CA ASN A 18 7.29 28.79 4.16
C ASN A 18 7.61 29.56 2.86
N PHE A 19 8.89 29.72 2.54
CA PHE A 19 9.32 30.55 1.42
C PHE A 19 8.98 29.96 0.04
N HIS A 20 8.68 28.66 -0.05
CA HIS A 20 8.19 27.99 -1.26
C HIS A 20 7.00 28.72 -1.91
N ARG A 21 6.15 29.38 -1.12
CA ARG A 21 5.00 30.16 -1.61
C ARG A 21 5.38 31.33 -2.52
N PHE A 22 6.61 31.82 -2.40
CA PHE A 22 7.12 32.98 -3.13
C PHE A 22 8.06 32.62 -4.29
N MET A 23 8.44 31.34 -4.41
CA MET A 23 9.38 30.85 -5.41
C MET A 23 8.83 30.88 -6.85
N GLN A 24 7.54 31.17 -7.05
CA GLN A 24 6.95 31.36 -8.37
C GLN A 24 7.19 32.78 -8.94
N SER A 25 7.57 33.75 -8.11
CA SER A 25 7.80 35.12 -8.56
C SER A 25 9.22 35.29 -9.06
N ALA A 26 9.39 35.46 -10.38
CA ALA A 26 10.70 35.71 -11.00
C ALA A 26 11.46 36.88 -10.35
N LYS A 27 10.75 37.92 -9.89
CA LYS A 27 11.36 39.06 -9.16
C LYS A 27 11.97 38.60 -7.83
N ILE A 28 11.28 37.74 -7.10
CA ILE A 28 11.73 37.23 -5.80
C ILE A 28 12.89 36.25 -6.00
N VAL A 29 12.79 35.35 -6.98
CA VAL A 29 13.87 34.41 -7.34
C VAL A 29 15.14 35.16 -7.72
N GLN A 30 15.02 36.20 -8.57
CA GLN A 30 16.15 37.03 -8.97
C GLN A 30 16.75 37.81 -7.79
N ALA A 31 15.90 38.37 -6.92
CA ALA A 31 16.36 39.07 -5.73
C ALA A 31 17.11 38.11 -4.78
N LEU A 32 16.56 36.93 -4.53
CA LEU A 32 17.15 35.90 -3.69
C LEU A 32 18.50 35.42 -4.24
N SER A 33 18.57 35.12 -5.54
CA SER A 33 19.82 34.75 -6.22
C SER A 33 20.93 35.79 -5.99
N ARG A 34 20.62 37.07 -6.19
CA ARG A 34 21.57 38.17 -5.95
C ARG A 34 21.98 38.26 -4.48
N GLN A 35 21.04 38.10 -3.55
CA GLN A 35 21.35 38.17 -2.12
C GLN A 35 22.16 36.96 -1.62
N ILE A 36 21.97 35.77 -2.18
CA ILE A 36 22.80 34.59 -1.84
C ILE A 36 24.24 34.82 -2.28
N ILE A 37 24.45 35.33 -3.49
CA ILE A 37 25.80 35.63 -4.01
C ILE A 37 26.49 36.70 -3.14
N ALA A 38 25.80 37.79 -2.83
CA ALA A 38 26.34 38.84 -1.97
C ALA A 38 26.56 38.34 -0.52
N GLY A 39 25.65 37.51 -0.01
CA GLY A 39 25.72 36.92 1.32
C GLY A 39 26.96 36.04 1.53
N LYS A 40 27.45 35.36 0.48
CA LYS A 40 28.72 34.60 0.55
C LYS A 40 29.92 35.48 0.90
N GLN A 41 29.93 36.73 0.46
CA GLN A 41 31.00 37.69 0.80
C GLN A 41 30.86 38.23 2.22
N ASN A 42 29.61 38.39 2.68
CA ASN A 42 29.28 39.03 3.96
C ASN A 42 28.93 38.03 5.07
N ARG A 43 29.24 36.73 4.90
CA ARG A 43 28.92 35.65 5.85
C ARG A 43 27.43 35.59 6.23
N THR A 44 26.55 35.88 5.27
CA THR A 44 25.10 35.69 5.43
C THR A 44 24.69 34.34 4.86
N ILE A 45 24.15 33.48 5.71
CA ILE A 45 23.64 32.15 5.36
C ILE A 45 22.12 32.24 5.26
N VAL A 46 21.55 31.73 4.17
CA VAL A 46 20.10 31.64 3.99
C VAL A 46 19.66 30.21 4.21
N VAL A 47 18.74 30.02 5.16
CA VAL A 47 18.07 28.75 5.42
C VAL A 47 16.61 28.90 5.03
N VAL A 48 16.12 28.04 4.14
CA VAL A 48 14.70 28.01 3.76
C VAL A 48 14.06 26.81 4.43
N LEU A 49 13.04 27.06 5.25
CA LEU A 49 12.22 26.00 5.85
C LEU A 49 10.94 25.84 5.03
N SER A 50 10.75 24.65 4.47
CA SER A 50 9.65 24.37 3.56
C SER A 50 9.14 22.93 3.74
N PRO A 51 7.81 22.71 3.70
CA PRO A 51 7.22 21.37 3.65
C PRO A 51 7.37 20.70 2.28
N VAL A 52 7.77 21.45 1.24
CA VAL A 52 7.95 20.94 -0.13
C VAL A 52 9.25 21.45 -0.73
N VAL A 53 9.91 20.62 -1.55
CA VAL A 53 11.15 21.00 -2.25
C VAL A 53 10.80 21.41 -3.68
N GLN A 54 10.65 22.72 -3.90
CA GLN A 54 10.42 23.31 -5.22
C GLN A 54 11.42 24.44 -5.44
N ILE A 55 12.54 24.13 -6.10
CA ILE A 55 13.62 25.07 -6.34
C ILE A 55 13.64 25.46 -7.82
N PRO A 56 13.51 26.75 -8.16
CA PRO A 56 13.67 27.23 -9.53
C PRO A 56 15.06 26.87 -10.09
N THR A 57 15.15 26.63 -11.39
CA THR A 57 16.40 26.20 -12.06
C THR A 57 17.54 27.20 -11.85
N GLU A 58 17.23 28.50 -11.69
CA GLU A 58 18.21 29.54 -11.41
C GLU A 58 18.85 29.42 -10.00
N LEU A 59 18.16 28.78 -9.07
CA LEU A 59 18.59 28.62 -7.67
C LEU A 59 19.06 27.20 -7.35
N GLU A 60 18.82 26.23 -8.23
CA GLU A 60 19.08 24.81 -8.00
C GLU A 60 20.52 24.52 -7.56
N LYS A 61 21.50 25.15 -8.21
CA LYS A 61 22.94 25.00 -7.88
C LYS A 61 23.39 25.84 -6.67
N MET A 62 22.52 26.70 -6.15
CA MET A 62 22.83 27.61 -5.05
C MET A 62 22.37 27.08 -3.69
N PHE A 63 21.43 26.12 -3.69
CA PHE A 63 20.90 25.51 -2.49
C PHE A 63 21.41 24.09 -2.31
N VAL A 64 21.66 23.74 -1.06
CA VAL A 64 21.77 22.34 -0.62
C VAL A 64 20.44 22.00 0.03
N VAL A 65 19.81 20.92 -0.43
CA VAL A 65 18.56 20.42 0.17
C VAL A 65 18.93 19.45 1.27
N ILE A 66 18.46 19.76 2.48
CA ILE A 66 18.52 18.84 3.62
C ILE A 66 17.10 18.38 3.86
N GLU A 67 16.82 17.12 3.54
CA GLU A 67 15.55 16.48 3.88
C GLU A 67 15.63 16.02 5.34
N HIS A 68 14.56 16.26 6.11
CA HIS A 68 14.48 15.83 7.50
C HIS A 68 13.59 14.60 7.58
N ASP A 69 14.15 13.51 8.09
CA ASP A 69 13.41 12.27 8.26
C ASP A 69 12.33 12.39 9.34
N LEU A 70 11.38 11.46 9.30
CA LEU A 70 10.40 11.30 10.37
C LEU A 70 11.12 10.89 11.66
N PRO A 71 10.56 11.21 12.84
CA PRO A 71 11.17 10.88 14.12
C PRO A 71 11.52 9.39 14.23
N SER A 72 12.74 9.10 14.67
CA SER A 72 13.16 7.74 14.99
C SER A 72 12.40 7.19 16.21
N ARG A 73 12.44 5.87 16.41
CA ARG A 73 11.84 5.24 17.61
C ARG A 73 12.35 5.87 18.91
N GLU A 74 13.65 6.14 18.98
CA GLU A 74 14.27 6.80 20.14
C GLU A 74 13.73 8.22 20.36
N GLN A 75 13.61 8.99 19.28
CA GLN A 75 13.05 10.34 19.32
C GLN A 75 11.56 10.33 19.71
N LEU A 76 10.77 9.35 19.25
CA LEU A 76 9.38 9.17 19.67
C LEU A 76 9.29 8.87 21.17
N ALA A 77 10.19 8.06 21.71
CA ALA A 77 10.26 7.78 23.14
C ALA A 77 10.67 9.02 23.95
N GLU A 78 11.54 9.87 23.43
CA GLU A 78 11.86 11.18 24.04
C GLU A 78 10.65 12.12 24.01
N ILE A 79 9.93 12.18 22.89
CA ILE A 79 8.71 13.00 22.77
C ILE A 79 7.65 12.52 23.77
N ALA A 80 7.40 11.21 23.86
CA ALA A 80 6.44 10.64 24.80
C ALA A 80 6.81 10.97 26.26
N ARG A 81 8.09 10.81 26.64
CA ARG A 81 8.62 11.18 27.96
C ARG A 81 8.59 12.69 28.24
N GLY A 82 8.66 13.52 27.21
CA GLY A 82 8.54 14.98 27.37
C GLY A 82 7.10 15.43 27.62
N ILE A 83 6.11 14.60 27.29
CA ILE A 83 4.69 14.90 27.47
C ILE A 83 4.15 14.27 28.75
N ALA A 84 4.53 13.03 29.05
CA ALA A 84 4.19 12.37 30.31
C ALA A 84 5.07 12.93 31.44
N VAL A 85 4.48 13.72 32.33
CA VAL A 85 5.15 14.35 33.47
C VAL A 85 5.05 13.48 34.73
N GLU A 86 3.97 12.70 34.86
CA GLU A 86 3.73 11.80 35.99
C GLU A 86 4.16 10.36 35.69
N ALA A 87 4.40 9.55 36.73
CA ALA A 87 5.02 8.23 36.60
C ALA A 87 4.08 7.16 36.02
N ASP A 88 2.77 7.36 36.11
CA ASP A 88 1.71 6.46 35.63
C ASP A 88 1.18 6.82 34.23
N GLU A 89 1.51 8.02 33.75
CA GLU A 89 1.08 8.55 32.45
C GLU A 89 1.72 7.84 31.25
N LEU A 90 2.99 7.38 31.37
CA LEU A 90 3.69 6.66 30.31
C LEU A 90 3.84 5.17 30.68
N PRO A 91 3.35 4.23 29.85
CA PRO A 91 3.64 2.82 30.05
C PRO A 91 5.14 2.51 30.00
N GLU A 92 5.54 1.42 30.66
CA GLU A 92 6.91 0.90 30.62
C GLU A 92 6.97 -0.48 29.94
N GLY A 93 8.17 -0.88 29.55
CA GLY A 93 8.43 -2.22 29.02
C GLY A 93 7.64 -2.50 27.72
N PRO A 94 7.01 -3.68 27.57
CA PRO A 94 6.32 -4.07 26.35
C PRO A 94 5.18 -3.12 25.93
N GLU A 95 4.47 -2.52 26.90
CA GLU A 95 3.38 -1.59 26.60
C GLU A 95 3.92 -0.31 25.95
N LEU A 96 5.07 0.20 26.40
CA LEU A 96 5.74 1.32 25.76
C LEU A 96 6.09 1.01 24.30
N GLU A 97 6.61 -0.19 24.04
CA GLU A 97 6.94 -0.61 22.68
C GLU A 97 5.69 -0.60 21.77
N THR A 98 4.52 -1.00 22.27
CA THR A 98 3.27 -0.93 21.48
C THR A 98 2.81 0.50 21.20
N VAL A 99 3.02 1.43 22.14
CA VAL A 99 2.75 2.86 21.95
C VAL A 99 3.69 3.45 20.89
N LEU A 100 4.98 3.10 20.95
CA LEU A 100 5.96 3.55 19.97
C LEU A 100 5.66 2.97 18.59
N ASP A 101 5.29 1.69 18.49
CA ASP A 101 4.84 1.07 17.22
C ASP A 101 3.63 1.81 16.63
N ALA A 102 2.71 2.26 17.48
CA ALA A 102 1.59 3.08 17.05
C ALA A 102 2.05 4.44 16.51
N ALA A 103 3.03 5.09 17.16
CA ALA A 103 3.49 6.42 16.80
C ALA A 103 4.44 6.48 15.58
N VAL A 104 5.12 5.36 15.26
CA VAL A 104 6.05 5.27 14.13
C VAL A 104 5.38 5.71 12.82
N GLY A 105 6.02 6.60 12.06
CA GLY A 105 5.49 7.16 10.82
C GLY A 105 4.68 8.46 10.99
N LEU A 106 4.47 8.93 12.23
CA LEU A 106 3.94 10.27 12.51
C LEU A 106 5.06 11.32 12.48
N THR A 107 4.75 12.55 12.06
CA THR A 107 5.63 13.70 12.29
C THR A 107 5.74 14.00 13.79
N ARG A 108 6.76 14.77 14.20
CA ARG A 108 6.92 15.20 15.62
C ARG A 108 5.64 15.83 16.18
N MET A 109 5.05 16.76 15.44
CA MET A 109 3.84 17.46 15.87
C MET A 109 2.63 16.52 15.94
N GLU A 110 2.52 15.55 15.04
CA GLU A 110 1.44 14.56 15.09
C GLU A 110 1.61 13.59 16.26
N ALA A 111 2.83 13.14 16.54
CA ALA A 111 3.14 12.31 17.71
C ALA A 111 2.86 13.06 19.02
N GLU A 112 3.29 14.33 19.12
CA GLU A 112 3.02 15.17 20.29
C GLU A 112 1.52 15.32 20.54
N ASN A 113 0.76 15.64 19.49
CA ASN A 113 -0.70 15.75 19.59
C ASN A 113 -1.34 14.40 19.93
N ALA A 114 -0.81 13.30 19.41
CA ALA A 114 -1.34 11.96 19.67
C ALA A 114 -1.18 11.56 21.14
N PHE A 115 0.03 11.71 21.68
CA PHE A 115 0.32 11.42 23.08
C PHE A 115 -0.45 12.35 24.03
N SER A 116 -0.48 13.65 23.72
CA SER A 116 -1.22 14.62 24.54
C SER A 116 -2.71 14.33 24.58
N LEU A 117 -3.32 13.99 23.43
CA LEU A 117 -4.75 13.67 23.38
C LEU A 117 -5.06 12.35 24.08
N SER A 118 -4.17 11.35 23.99
CA SER A 118 -4.31 10.10 24.75
C SER A 118 -4.35 10.37 26.25
N LEU A 119 -3.40 11.16 26.76
CA LEU A 119 -3.34 11.54 28.17
C LEU A 119 -4.60 12.26 28.63
N VAL A 120 -5.06 13.26 27.87
CA VAL A 120 -6.27 14.02 28.24
C VAL A 120 -7.53 13.16 28.26
N ARG A 121 -7.59 12.08 27.46
CA ARG A 121 -8.79 11.22 27.36
C ARG A 121 -8.78 10.05 28.33
N GLU A 122 -7.61 9.49 28.58
CA GLU A 122 -7.46 8.19 29.25
C GLU A 122 -6.56 8.27 30.49
N ASP A 123 -6.11 9.48 30.88
CA ASP A 123 -5.12 9.76 31.93
C ASP A 123 -3.80 8.98 31.76
N ARG A 124 -3.58 8.41 30.56
CA ARG A 124 -2.42 7.60 30.21
C ARG A 124 -2.20 7.59 28.69
N ILE A 125 -0.95 7.45 28.26
CA ILE A 125 -0.62 7.22 26.86
C ILE A 125 -0.90 5.76 26.51
N THR A 126 -1.84 5.51 25.61
CA THR A 126 -2.22 4.16 25.16
C THR A 126 -2.02 4.01 23.66
N ALA A 127 -1.68 2.79 23.23
CA ALA A 127 -1.41 2.51 21.82
C ALA A 127 -2.68 2.72 20.96
N ASP A 128 -3.85 2.37 21.49
CA ASP A 128 -5.11 2.45 20.74
C ASP A 128 -5.51 3.89 20.42
N ALA A 129 -5.36 4.83 21.36
CA ALA A 129 -5.58 6.25 21.12
C ALA A 129 -4.62 6.80 20.05
N VAL A 130 -3.33 6.44 20.12
CA VAL A 130 -2.32 6.85 19.13
C VAL A 130 -2.67 6.29 17.74
N TRP A 131 -3.11 5.03 17.66
CA TRP A 131 -3.56 4.42 16.40
C TRP A 131 -4.81 5.08 15.81
N GLU A 132 -5.77 5.48 16.65
CA GLU A 132 -6.97 6.21 16.21
C GLU A 132 -6.56 7.52 15.51
N ILE A 133 -5.70 8.30 16.16
CA ILE A 133 -5.24 9.59 15.66
C ILE A 133 -4.41 9.42 14.40
N LYS A 134 -3.50 8.44 14.36
CA LYS A 134 -2.74 8.10 13.15
C LYS A 134 -3.65 7.73 11.98
N THR A 135 -4.69 6.94 12.23
CA THR A 135 -5.68 6.58 11.21
C THR A 135 -6.40 7.82 10.67
N GLN A 136 -6.78 8.75 11.54
CA GLN A 136 -7.42 10.01 11.15
C GLN A 136 -6.47 10.91 10.35
N THR A 137 -5.20 11.02 10.76
CA THR A 137 -4.17 11.80 10.07
C THR A 137 -3.92 11.27 8.66
N LEU A 138 -3.75 9.96 8.50
CA LEU A 138 -3.56 9.33 7.19
C LEU A 138 -4.79 9.58 6.29
N LYS A 139 -6.00 9.38 6.81
CA LYS A 139 -7.25 9.69 6.09
C LYS A 139 -7.35 11.17 5.69
N LYS A 140 -6.96 12.09 6.57
CA LYS A 140 -6.97 13.54 6.31
C LYS A 140 -5.97 13.94 5.23
N SER A 141 -4.81 13.27 5.16
CA SER A 141 -3.84 13.49 4.09
C SER A 141 -4.40 13.07 2.72
N GLY A 142 -5.32 12.11 2.71
CA GLY A 142 -5.91 11.53 1.50
C GLY A 142 -4.97 10.60 0.72
N LEU A 143 -3.68 10.53 1.08
CA LEU A 143 -2.66 9.76 0.36
C LEU A 143 -2.72 8.27 0.69
N LEU A 144 -2.95 7.96 1.96
CA LEU A 144 -2.88 6.62 2.52
C LEU A 144 -4.09 6.36 3.41
N SER A 145 -4.56 5.12 3.41
CA SER A 145 -5.49 4.63 4.42
C SER A 145 -4.87 3.46 5.19
N LEU A 146 -5.10 3.42 6.51
CA LEU A 146 -4.61 2.36 7.38
C LEU A 146 -5.74 1.37 7.67
N HIS A 147 -5.44 0.08 7.50
CA HIS A 147 -6.32 -1.00 7.91
C HIS A 147 -5.69 -1.81 9.05
N ARG A 148 -6.42 -1.88 10.17
CA ARG A 148 -6.19 -2.77 11.30
C ARG A 148 -7.47 -3.57 11.52
N GLY A 149 -7.61 -4.68 10.80
CA GLY A 149 -8.71 -5.61 10.97
C GLY A 149 -8.33 -6.72 11.96
N THR A 150 -9.33 -7.31 12.61
CA THR A 150 -9.17 -8.52 13.44
C THR A 150 -9.39 -9.81 12.64
N GLU A 151 -9.86 -9.70 11.40
CA GLU A 151 -10.13 -10.84 10.52
C GLU A 151 -8.83 -11.44 9.98
N ASP A 152 -8.76 -12.77 9.90
CA ASP A 152 -7.61 -13.53 9.40
C ASP A 152 -7.95 -14.28 8.11
N PHE A 153 -7.05 -15.14 7.61
CA PHE A 153 -7.32 -15.89 6.39
C PHE A 153 -8.47 -16.90 6.46
N SER A 154 -9.05 -17.17 7.63
CA SER A 154 -10.26 -18.00 7.75
C SER A 154 -11.48 -17.30 7.16
N SER A 155 -11.49 -15.96 7.11
CA SER A 155 -12.57 -15.16 6.51
C SER A 155 -12.47 -15.02 4.98
N LEU A 156 -11.59 -15.79 4.33
CA LEU A 156 -11.43 -15.78 2.88
C LEU A 156 -11.37 -17.20 2.32
N GLY A 157 -12.33 -17.59 1.48
CA GLY A 157 -12.28 -18.87 0.78
C GLY A 157 -11.18 -18.90 -0.29
N GLY A 158 -10.50 -20.03 -0.43
CA GLY A 158 -9.54 -20.29 -1.51
C GLY A 158 -8.17 -19.61 -1.35
N LEU A 159 -7.48 -19.42 -2.49
CA LEU A 159 -6.18 -18.76 -2.61
C LEU A 159 -5.05 -19.45 -1.83
N SER A 160 -5.10 -20.78 -1.73
CA SER A 160 -4.24 -21.55 -0.82
C SER A 160 -2.73 -21.36 -1.11
N ALA A 161 -2.34 -21.38 -2.38
CA ALA A 161 -0.95 -21.22 -2.80
C ALA A 161 -0.44 -19.80 -2.55
N LEU A 162 -1.26 -18.78 -2.83
CA LEU A 162 -0.94 -17.37 -2.56
C LEU A 162 -0.80 -17.11 -1.05
N LYS A 163 -1.74 -17.58 -0.23
CA LYS A 163 -1.68 -17.49 1.24
C LYS A 163 -0.40 -18.12 1.79
N ALA A 164 -0.10 -19.35 1.35
CA ALA A 164 1.10 -20.07 1.79
C ALA A 164 2.40 -19.36 1.36
N PHE A 165 2.45 -18.82 0.14
CA PHE A 165 3.59 -18.07 -0.37
C PHE A 165 3.86 -16.82 0.46
N CYS A 166 2.87 -15.94 0.62
CA CYS A 166 3.03 -14.68 1.35
C CYS A 166 3.35 -14.92 2.83
N LYS A 167 2.66 -15.87 3.49
CA LYS A 167 2.93 -16.22 4.89
C LYS A 167 4.36 -16.69 5.08
N ARG A 168 4.85 -17.58 4.19
CA ARG A 168 6.24 -18.06 4.24
C ARG A 168 7.24 -16.94 3.96
N ALA A 169 6.99 -16.09 2.98
CA ALA A 169 7.87 -14.99 2.61
C ALA A 169 8.06 -14.01 3.76
N MET A 170 6.97 -13.65 4.46
CA MET A 170 6.97 -12.61 5.49
C MET A 170 7.29 -13.11 6.90
N LEU A 171 6.89 -14.33 7.29
CA LEU A 171 7.18 -14.88 8.62
C LEU A 171 8.57 -15.52 8.73
N HIS A 172 9.23 -15.76 7.60
CA HIS A 172 10.62 -16.18 7.56
C HIS A 172 11.47 -15.18 6.76
N PRO A 173 11.59 -13.91 7.22
CA PRO A 173 12.45 -12.94 6.57
C PRO A 173 13.85 -13.51 6.51
N SER A 174 14.45 -13.44 5.33
CA SER A 174 15.64 -14.21 5.01
C SER A 174 16.79 -13.95 5.96
N ARG A 175 17.16 -14.98 6.75
CA ARG A 175 18.34 -15.14 7.63
C ARG A 175 19.48 -14.10 7.46
N GLY A 176 19.23 -12.84 7.80
CA GLY A 176 20.19 -11.74 7.70
C GLY A 176 20.75 -11.42 6.30
N ASN A 177 20.13 -11.87 5.20
CA ASN A 177 20.59 -11.54 3.84
C ASN A 177 19.64 -10.53 3.16
N PRO A 178 20.03 -9.25 3.02
CA PRO A 178 19.23 -8.21 2.38
C PRO A 178 18.79 -8.56 0.96
N LEU A 179 19.58 -9.34 0.21
CA LEU A 179 19.26 -9.74 -1.17
C LEU A 179 18.10 -10.75 -1.26
N LYS A 180 17.73 -11.38 -0.16
CA LYS A 180 16.63 -12.36 -0.11
C LYS A 180 15.39 -11.81 0.57
N ARG A 181 15.35 -10.51 0.82
CA ARG A 181 14.23 -9.86 1.48
C ARG A 181 13.01 -9.89 0.55
N PRO A 182 11.82 -10.32 1.03
CA PRO A 182 10.63 -10.31 0.20
C PRO A 182 10.24 -8.87 -0.13
N ARG A 183 9.97 -8.63 -1.41
CA ARG A 183 9.59 -7.33 -1.97
C ARG A 183 8.09 -7.20 -2.11
N GLY A 184 7.43 -8.23 -2.61
CA GLY A 184 6.00 -8.14 -2.88
C GLY A 184 5.46 -9.04 -3.98
N VAL A 185 4.16 -8.92 -4.23
CA VAL A 185 3.43 -9.65 -5.26
C VAL A 185 2.52 -8.73 -6.08
N LEU A 186 2.33 -9.10 -7.35
CA LEU A 186 1.30 -8.52 -8.22
C LEU A 186 0.15 -9.51 -8.37
N LEU A 187 -1.06 -9.10 -8.03
CA LEU A 187 -2.28 -9.90 -8.10
C LEU A 187 -3.12 -9.51 -9.31
N LEU A 188 -3.22 -10.40 -10.29
CA LEU A 188 -4.03 -10.23 -11.48
C LEU A 188 -5.31 -11.05 -11.36
N SER A 189 -6.47 -10.42 -11.51
CA SER A 189 -7.73 -11.17 -11.63
C SER A 189 -8.87 -10.33 -12.15
N PRO A 190 -9.97 -10.95 -12.59
CA PRO A 190 -11.24 -10.24 -12.74
C PRO A 190 -11.63 -9.50 -11.44
N PRO A 191 -12.43 -8.42 -11.54
CA PRO A 191 -12.95 -7.76 -10.36
C PRO A 191 -13.82 -8.74 -9.55
N GLY A 192 -13.77 -8.61 -8.21
CA GLY A 192 -14.59 -9.42 -7.31
C GLY A 192 -13.99 -10.75 -6.82
N CYS A 193 -12.75 -11.10 -7.22
CA CYS A 193 -12.04 -12.30 -6.74
C CYS A 193 -11.27 -12.13 -5.41
N GLY A 194 -11.56 -11.10 -4.61
CA GLY A 194 -11.03 -10.97 -3.25
C GLY A 194 -9.59 -10.44 -3.10
N LYS A 195 -8.99 -9.82 -4.13
CA LYS A 195 -7.61 -9.26 -4.07
C LYS A 195 -7.38 -8.28 -2.91
N SER A 196 -8.23 -7.25 -2.80
CA SER A 196 -8.10 -6.23 -1.75
C SER A 196 -8.42 -6.80 -0.36
N GLN A 197 -9.33 -7.79 -0.27
CA GLN A 197 -9.62 -8.49 0.98
C GLN A 197 -8.44 -9.36 1.41
N PHE A 198 -7.82 -10.10 0.49
CA PHE A 198 -6.60 -10.88 0.76
C PHE A 198 -5.51 -10.02 1.40
N CYS A 199 -5.24 -8.83 0.86
CA CYS A 199 -4.19 -7.96 1.39
C CYS A 199 -4.50 -7.49 2.83
N LYS A 200 -5.75 -7.10 3.09
CA LYS A 200 -6.20 -6.70 4.43
C LYS A 200 -6.01 -7.82 5.47
N LEU A 201 -6.36 -9.05 5.10
CA LEU A 201 -6.22 -10.23 5.96
C LEU A 201 -4.76 -10.68 6.11
N LEU A 202 -3.93 -10.50 5.07
CA LEU A 202 -2.50 -10.82 5.12
C LEU A 202 -1.80 -10.03 6.23
N GLY A 203 -2.14 -8.76 6.41
CA GLY A 203 -1.57 -7.95 7.49
C GLY A 203 -1.84 -8.54 8.87
N ASN A 204 -3.10 -8.90 9.16
CA ASN A 204 -3.44 -9.52 10.43
C ASN A 204 -2.76 -10.89 10.62
N GLU A 205 -2.74 -11.73 9.57
CA GLU A 205 -2.09 -13.05 9.59
C GLU A 205 -0.59 -12.99 9.94
N VAL A 206 0.09 -11.91 9.54
CA VAL A 206 1.53 -11.71 9.79
C VAL A 206 1.83 -10.68 10.88
N GLY A 207 0.80 -10.18 11.58
CA GLY A 207 0.92 -9.20 12.65
C GLY A 207 1.46 -7.83 12.22
N ARG A 208 1.19 -7.40 10.98
CA ARG A 208 1.67 -6.13 10.41
C ARG A 208 0.52 -5.22 9.96
N PRO A 209 0.64 -3.90 10.14
CA PRO A 209 -0.36 -2.96 9.60
C PRO A 209 -0.40 -3.00 8.07
N VAL A 210 -1.60 -2.78 7.50
CA VAL A 210 -1.79 -2.65 6.06
C VAL A 210 -2.04 -1.20 5.69
N LEU A 211 -1.14 -0.63 4.91
CA LEU A 211 -1.28 0.70 4.31
C LEU A 211 -1.81 0.56 2.89
N THR A 212 -2.87 1.27 2.55
CA THR A 212 -3.41 1.32 1.19
C THR A 212 -3.09 2.67 0.58
N LEU A 213 -2.39 2.66 -0.55
CA LEU A 213 -2.07 3.84 -1.34
C LEU A 213 -3.27 4.21 -2.22
N GLU A 214 -3.82 5.39 -1.98
CA GLU A 214 -4.95 5.92 -2.73
C GLU A 214 -4.46 6.56 -4.02
N VAL A 215 -4.36 5.78 -5.10
CA VAL A 215 -3.71 6.24 -6.33
C VAL A 215 -4.39 7.47 -6.96
N GLY A 216 -5.71 7.58 -6.85
CA GLY A 216 -6.46 8.76 -7.32
C GLY A 216 -6.07 10.05 -6.60
N SER A 217 -5.64 9.97 -5.33
CA SER A 217 -5.21 11.13 -4.54
C SER A 217 -3.84 11.67 -4.95
N LEU A 218 -3.03 10.84 -5.63
CA LEU A 218 -1.70 11.21 -6.09
C LEU A 218 -1.76 12.16 -7.30
N MET A 219 -2.85 12.11 -8.07
CA MET A 219 -3.02 12.95 -9.25
C MET A 219 -3.38 14.39 -8.86
N GLY A 220 -2.35 15.25 -8.75
CA GLY A 220 -2.51 16.69 -8.54
C GLY A 220 -2.83 17.45 -9.84
N SER A 221 -3.55 18.57 -9.74
CA SER A 221 -3.86 19.45 -10.88
C SER A 221 -2.69 20.33 -11.35
N LEU A 222 -1.60 20.35 -10.58
CA LEU A 222 -0.42 21.20 -10.79
C LEU A 222 0.83 20.33 -11.03
N VAL A 223 1.63 20.71 -12.03
CA VAL A 223 2.89 20.03 -12.38
C VAL A 223 3.83 19.96 -11.17
N GLY A 224 4.32 18.75 -10.85
CA GLY A 224 5.24 18.48 -9.73
C GLY A 224 4.57 18.14 -8.39
N GLN A 225 3.28 18.43 -8.20
CA GLN A 225 2.58 18.05 -6.96
C GLN A 225 2.40 16.53 -6.84
N SER A 226 2.16 15.83 -7.94
CA SER A 226 1.96 14.38 -7.93
C SER A 226 3.22 13.61 -7.54
N GLU A 227 4.39 14.09 -7.98
CA GLU A 227 5.70 13.52 -7.63
C GLU A 227 6.02 13.73 -6.15
N GLU A 228 5.77 14.93 -5.61
CA GLU A 228 5.96 15.20 -4.17
C GLU A 228 5.01 14.37 -3.30
N ARG A 229 3.73 14.26 -3.67
CA ARG A 229 2.75 13.42 -2.97
C ARG A 229 3.16 11.95 -2.97
N THR A 230 3.67 11.46 -4.10
CA THR A 230 4.17 10.08 -4.22
C THR A 230 5.38 9.88 -3.32
N ARG A 231 6.34 10.81 -3.35
CA ARG A 231 7.50 10.79 -2.44
C ARG A 231 7.07 10.74 -0.98
N GLN A 232 6.15 11.62 -0.59
CA GLN A 232 5.64 11.70 0.77
C GLN A 232 4.95 10.40 1.19
N ALA A 233 4.09 9.84 0.34
CA ALA A 233 3.41 8.58 0.62
C ALA A 233 4.41 7.42 0.82
N LEU A 234 5.42 7.32 -0.04
CA LEU A 234 6.45 6.28 0.05
C LEU A 234 7.32 6.43 1.30
N ARG A 235 7.70 7.66 1.68
CA ARG A 235 8.41 7.91 2.94
C ARG A 235 7.60 7.48 4.16
N VAL A 236 6.29 7.74 4.16
CA VAL A 236 5.40 7.29 5.26
C VAL A 236 5.31 5.77 5.29
N ILE A 237 5.20 5.11 4.12
CA ILE A 237 5.23 3.65 4.03
C ILE A 237 6.52 3.07 4.60
N ASP A 238 7.68 3.62 4.21
CA ASP A 238 9.00 3.20 4.70
C ASP A 238 9.14 3.39 6.20
N ALA A 239 8.74 4.56 6.69
CA ALA A 239 8.79 4.86 8.11
C ALA A 239 7.88 3.93 8.92
N MET A 240 6.78 3.42 8.34
CA MET A 240 5.86 2.49 8.98
C MET A 240 6.29 1.02 8.92
N ALA A 241 7.47 0.71 8.39
CA ALA A 241 7.99 -0.65 8.43
C ALA A 241 8.13 -1.16 9.89
N PRO A 242 7.81 -2.44 10.18
CA PRO A 242 7.40 -3.47 9.22
C PRO A 242 5.91 -3.41 8.85
N CYS A 243 5.58 -3.34 7.56
CA CYS A 243 4.18 -3.21 7.10
C CYS A 243 3.88 -3.94 5.78
N VAL A 244 2.59 -4.04 5.44
CA VAL A 244 2.12 -4.40 4.09
C VAL A 244 1.65 -3.13 3.40
N ALA A 245 2.18 -2.86 2.20
CA ALA A 245 1.74 -1.73 1.39
C ALA A 245 0.90 -2.23 0.21
N MET A 246 -0.41 -1.95 0.23
CA MET A 246 -1.33 -2.23 -0.85
C MET A 246 -1.39 -1.07 -1.84
N ILE A 247 -1.26 -1.36 -3.13
CA ILE A 247 -1.60 -0.42 -4.20
C ILE A 247 -2.71 -1.09 -5.01
N ASP A 248 -3.94 -0.65 -4.79
CA ASP A 248 -5.12 -1.25 -5.43
C ASP A 248 -5.34 -0.64 -6.81
N GLU A 249 -5.72 -1.50 -7.76
CA GLU A 249 -6.07 -1.15 -9.14
C GLU A 249 -5.01 -0.27 -9.82
N VAL A 250 -3.75 -0.70 -9.74
CA VAL A 250 -2.60 0.07 -10.24
C VAL A 250 -2.76 0.46 -11.71
N GLU A 251 -3.48 -0.33 -12.50
CA GLU A 251 -3.80 -0.07 -13.90
C GLU A 251 -4.63 1.19 -14.14
N LYS A 252 -5.49 1.59 -13.18
CA LYS A 252 -6.35 2.78 -13.33
C LYS A 252 -5.53 4.06 -13.44
N ALA A 253 -4.40 4.04 -12.77
CA ALA A 253 -3.47 5.16 -12.74
C ALA A 253 -2.68 5.32 -14.03
N PHE A 254 -2.52 4.23 -14.79
CA PHE A 254 -1.87 4.20 -16.09
C PHE A 254 -2.85 4.37 -17.26
N ALA A 255 -4.15 4.19 -17.02
CA ALA A 255 -5.18 4.29 -18.05
C ALA A 255 -5.20 5.64 -18.78
N GLY A 256 -4.74 6.72 -18.14
CA GLY A 256 -4.64 8.08 -18.72
C GLY A 256 -3.48 8.29 -19.70
N LEU A 257 -2.46 7.40 -19.71
CA LEU A 257 -1.27 7.55 -20.55
C LEU A 257 -1.56 7.41 -22.06
N ASN A 258 -2.68 6.79 -22.42
CA ASN A 258 -3.09 6.58 -23.81
C ASN A 258 -4.03 7.67 -24.35
N GLY A 259 -4.36 8.70 -23.54
CA GLY A 259 -5.17 9.85 -23.94
C GLY A 259 -4.33 11.11 -24.12
N ASN A 260 -4.62 11.89 -25.17
CA ASN A 260 -3.92 13.13 -25.59
C ASN A 260 -3.81 14.28 -24.56
N GLY A 261 -4.08 14.06 -23.27
CA GLY A 261 -4.20 15.12 -22.25
C GLY A 261 -3.27 15.02 -21.04
N ASP A 262 -2.58 13.90 -20.82
CA ASP A 262 -1.76 13.74 -19.62
C ASP A 262 -0.27 14.00 -19.92
N SER A 263 0.28 15.07 -19.36
CA SER A 263 1.59 15.69 -19.69
C SER A 263 2.83 14.88 -19.24
N GLY A 264 2.74 13.55 -19.24
CA GLY A 264 3.79 12.65 -18.76
C GLY A 264 3.96 12.64 -17.24
N VAL A 265 3.07 13.30 -16.49
CA VAL A 265 3.10 13.38 -15.02
C VAL A 265 2.86 12.00 -14.40
N SER A 266 1.83 11.28 -14.86
CA SER A 266 1.54 9.91 -14.41
C SER A 266 2.73 8.98 -14.65
N SER A 267 3.41 9.09 -15.81
CA SER A 267 4.59 8.27 -16.12
C SER A 267 5.76 8.54 -15.17
N ARG A 268 6.08 9.79 -14.87
CA ARG A 268 7.16 10.16 -13.93
C ARG A 268 6.86 9.72 -12.50
N MET A 269 5.63 9.95 -12.04
CA MET A 269 5.13 9.50 -10.75
C MET A 269 5.32 7.99 -10.56
N PHE A 270 4.95 7.20 -11.58
CA PHE A 270 5.13 5.77 -11.55
C PHE A 270 6.57 5.31 -11.72
N GLY A 271 7.39 6.04 -12.48
CA GLY A 271 8.83 5.83 -12.50
C GLY A 271 9.42 5.89 -11.09
N GLN A 272 8.98 6.85 -10.27
CA GLN A 272 9.40 6.97 -8.89
C GLN A 272 8.92 5.80 -8.02
N PHE A 273 7.65 5.39 -8.13
CA PHE A 273 7.14 4.22 -7.41
C PHE A 273 7.91 2.95 -7.77
N LEU A 274 8.19 2.74 -9.05
CA LEU A 274 8.91 1.58 -9.54
C LEU A 274 10.39 1.57 -9.13
N SER A 275 11.03 2.74 -9.06
CA SER A 275 12.38 2.86 -8.49
C SER A 275 12.35 2.51 -7.00
N TRP A 276 11.40 3.07 -6.25
CA TRP A 276 11.26 2.77 -4.83
C TRP A 276 11.03 1.27 -4.57
N LEU A 277 10.15 0.62 -5.34
CA LEU A 277 9.91 -0.83 -5.26
C LEU A 277 11.20 -1.65 -5.48
N ASN A 278 12.15 -1.11 -6.25
CA ASN A 278 13.42 -1.76 -6.52
C ASN A 278 14.47 -1.52 -5.43
N ASP A 279 14.48 -0.33 -4.85
CA ASP A 279 15.62 0.19 -4.09
C ASP A 279 15.36 0.30 -2.57
N HIS A 280 14.11 0.17 -2.10
CA HIS A 280 13.80 0.36 -0.68
C HIS A 280 14.40 -0.73 0.24
N GLU A 281 14.98 -0.29 1.36
CA GLU A 281 15.61 -1.17 2.35
C GLU A 281 14.73 -1.44 3.59
N SER A 282 13.64 -0.70 3.73
CA SER A 282 12.61 -0.78 4.79
C SER A 282 11.76 -2.06 4.73
N ASP A 283 11.46 -2.75 5.85
CA ASP A 283 10.68 -4.02 5.92
C ASP A 283 9.20 -3.93 5.50
N VAL A 284 8.98 -3.48 4.27
CA VAL A 284 7.69 -3.33 3.60
C VAL A 284 7.49 -4.48 2.61
N PHE A 285 6.31 -5.10 2.64
CA PHE A 285 5.88 -6.07 1.64
C PHE A 285 4.80 -5.46 0.75
N VAL A 286 5.07 -5.32 -0.54
CA VAL A 286 4.19 -4.63 -1.48
C VAL A 286 3.19 -5.58 -2.14
N VAL A 287 1.90 -5.24 -2.11
CA VAL A 287 0.84 -5.96 -2.80
C VAL A 287 0.19 -5.03 -3.82
N CYS A 288 0.50 -5.23 -5.10
CA CYS A 288 -0.17 -4.53 -6.19
C CYS A 288 -1.33 -5.37 -6.69
N THR A 289 -2.48 -4.76 -6.99
CA THR A 289 -3.59 -5.45 -7.64
C THR A 289 -3.82 -4.86 -9.03
N ALA A 290 -4.26 -5.69 -9.97
CA ALA A 290 -4.77 -5.21 -11.24
C ALA A 290 -5.90 -6.07 -11.82
N ASN A 291 -6.81 -5.42 -12.53
CA ASN A 291 -7.92 -6.06 -13.26
C ASN A 291 -7.76 -6.01 -14.78
N ASP A 292 -6.78 -5.27 -15.31
CA ASP A 292 -6.57 -5.14 -16.75
C ASP A 292 -5.09 -5.04 -17.09
N VAL A 293 -4.53 -6.14 -17.59
CA VAL A 293 -3.11 -6.22 -17.94
C VAL A 293 -2.73 -5.37 -19.15
N SER A 294 -3.69 -5.00 -20.01
CA SER A 294 -3.40 -4.20 -21.21
C SER A 294 -3.02 -2.75 -20.88
N LYS A 295 -3.39 -2.29 -19.68
CA LYS A 295 -3.10 -0.95 -19.16
C LYS A 295 -1.87 -0.93 -18.27
N LEU A 296 -1.31 -2.09 -17.94
CA LEU A 296 -0.09 -2.16 -17.14
C LEU A 296 1.12 -1.86 -18.01
N PRO A 297 2.06 -1.04 -17.52
CA PRO A 297 3.34 -0.86 -18.17
C PRO A 297 4.08 -2.20 -18.29
N PRO A 298 4.78 -2.47 -19.40
CA PRO A 298 5.55 -3.71 -19.58
C PRO A 298 6.54 -3.99 -18.45
N GLU A 299 6.99 -2.96 -17.74
CA GLU A 299 7.92 -3.05 -16.64
C GLU A 299 7.36 -3.77 -15.41
N PHE A 300 6.03 -3.85 -15.23
CA PHE A 300 5.39 -4.67 -14.17
C PHE A 300 5.47 -6.17 -14.46
N GLY A 301 5.66 -6.55 -15.73
CA GLY A 301 5.82 -7.95 -16.14
C GLY A 301 7.25 -8.47 -16.08
N ARG A 302 8.23 -7.63 -15.68
CA ARG A 302 9.64 -8.03 -15.58
C ARG A 302 9.89 -8.74 -14.24
N SER A 303 10.53 -9.90 -14.30
CA SER A 303 10.72 -10.88 -13.21
C SER A 303 11.63 -10.43 -12.05
N GLU A 304 11.92 -9.15 -11.90
CA GLU A 304 12.87 -8.63 -10.90
C GLU A 304 12.21 -7.70 -9.86
N ARG A 305 10.95 -7.28 -10.10
CA ARG A 305 10.27 -6.27 -9.26
C ARG A 305 9.35 -6.86 -8.20
N PHE A 306 8.78 -8.01 -8.49
CA PHE A 306 7.92 -8.77 -7.59
C PHE A 306 8.50 -10.16 -7.40
N ASP A 307 8.34 -10.71 -6.21
CA ASP A 307 8.71 -12.10 -5.91
C ASP A 307 7.78 -13.09 -6.63
N GLY A 308 6.60 -12.63 -7.05
CA GLY A 308 5.67 -13.40 -7.86
C GLY A 308 4.54 -12.57 -8.45
N ILE A 309 4.15 -12.90 -9.68
CA ILE A 309 2.92 -12.42 -10.31
C ILE A 309 1.90 -13.55 -10.21
N PHE A 310 0.84 -13.34 -9.43
CA PHE A 310 -0.19 -14.33 -9.19
C PHE A 310 -1.44 -14.02 -10.02
N PHE A 311 -1.99 -15.05 -10.65
CA PHE A 311 -3.30 -14.99 -11.28
C PHE A 311 -4.33 -15.67 -10.39
N LEU A 312 -5.39 -14.94 -10.03
CA LEU A 312 -6.54 -15.46 -9.30
C LEU A 312 -7.65 -15.63 -10.33
N ASP A 313 -7.95 -16.87 -10.71
CA ASP A 313 -9.09 -17.13 -11.59
C ASP A 313 -10.41 -17.09 -10.80
N LEU A 314 -11.53 -17.35 -11.50
CA LEU A 314 -12.81 -17.61 -10.85
C LEU A 314 -12.66 -18.76 -9.83
N PRO A 315 -13.33 -18.66 -8.67
CA PRO A 315 -13.20 -19.65 -7.62
C PRO A 315 -13.67 -21.03 -8.11
N SER A 316 -12.96 -22.07 -7.67
CA SER A 316 -13.34 -23.47 -7.88
C SER A 316 -14.65 -23.80 -7.15
N ARG A 317 -15.20 -25.01 -7.37
CA ARG A 317 -16.41 -25.42 -6.66
C ARG A 317 -16.19 -25.46 -5.14
N GLU A 318 -15.09 -26.04 -4.70
CA GLU A 318 -14.72 -26.12 -3.28
C GLU A 318 -14.56 -24.73 -2.65
N GLU A 319 -13.98 -23.79 -3.41
CA GLU A 319 -13.82 -22.40 -2.96
C GLU A 319 -15.16 -21.67 -2.89
N LYS A 320 -16.06 -21.89 -3.85
CA LYS A 320 -17.41 -21.33 -3.81
C LYS A 320 -18.21 -21.86 -2.63
N ASP A 321 -18.14 -23.15 -2.35
CA ASP A 321 -18.84 -23.72 -1.18
C ASP A 321 -18.33 -23.06 0.12
N ALA A 322 -17.02 -22.80 0.25
CA ALA A 322 -16.46 -22.05 1.38
C ALA A 322 -16.94 -20.58 1.42
N ILE A 323 -16.98 -19.91 0.26
CA ILE A 323 -17.46 -18.52 0.14
C ILE A 323 -18.96 -18.42 0.48
N TRP A 324 -19.78 -19.38 0.03
CA TRP A 324 -21.19 -19.46 0.37
C TRP A 324 -21.37 -19.60 1.88
N ASN A 325 -20.71 -20.57 2.52
CA ASN A 325 -20.82 -20.77 3.96
C ASN A 325 -20.50 -19.48 4.75
N LEU A 326 -19.43 -18.78 4.35
CA LEU A 326 -19.05 -17.52 4.98
C LEU A 326 -20.13 -16.44 4.86
N TYR A 327 -20.68 -16.25 3.66
CA TYR A 327 -21.68 -15.20 3.45
C TYR A 327 -23.08 -15.57 3.95
N LEU A 328 -23.44 -16.86 3.97
CA LEU A 328 -24.67 -17.31 4.61
C LEU A 328 -24.63 -17.00 6.10
N ASP A 329 -23.51 -17.27 6.78
CA ASP A 329 -23.33 -16.93 8.19
C ASP A 329 -23.34 -15.41 8.42
N LEU A 330 -22.63 -14.65 7.58
CA LEU A 330 -22.54 -13.20 7.71
C LEU A 330 -23.90 -12.49 7.57
N PHE A 331 -24.78 -13.01 6.71
CA PHE A 331 -26.10 -12.45 6.45
C PHE A 331 -27.23 -13.21 7.15
N GLU A 332 -26.90 -14.15 8.05
CA GLU A 332 -27.85 -14.94 8.85
C GLU A 332 -28.88 -15.69 7.99
N ILE A 333 -28.45 -16.22 6.83
CA ILE A 333 -29.30 -16.96 5.89
C ILE A 333 -29.23 -18.45 6.19
N ASP A 334 -30.39 -19.09 6.18
CA ASP A 334 -30.51 -20.55 6.35
C ASP A 334 -29.68 -21.33 5.30
N ARG A 335 -28.83 -22.23 5.79
CA ARG A 335 -27.91 -23.04 4.99
C ARG A 335 -28.62 -24.13 4.17
N ASP A 336 -29.84 -24.48 4.55
CA ASP A 336 -30.64 -25.48 3.83
C ASP A 336 -31.31 -24.90 2.57
N GLN A 337 -31.21 -23.59 2.34
CA GLN A 337 -31.72 -22.98 1.12
C GLN A 337 -30.99 -23.50 -0.13
N ARG A 338 -31.76 -23.70 -1.20
CA ARG A 338 -31.21 -24.11 -2.49
C ARG A 338 -30.36 -23.00 -3.11
N LEU A 339 -29.08 -23.31 -3.34
CA LEU A 339 -28.14 -22.40 -3.99
C LEU A 339 -28.43 -22.22 -5.50
N PRO A 340 -28.23 -21.01 -6.05
CA PRO A 340 -28.33 -20.76 -7.49
C PRO A 340 -27.17 -21.40 -8.28
N ASN A 341 -27.28 -21.42 -9.61
CA ASN A 341 -26.16 -21.81 -10.46
C ASN A 341 -25.07 -20.71 -10.43
N ASP A 342 -23.99 -21.00 -9.75
CA ASP A 342 -22.88 -20.09 -9.47
C ASP A 342 -21.64 -20.39 -10.33
N THR A 343 -21.75 -21.17 -11.41
CA THR A 343 -20.61 -21.63 -12.23
C THR A 343 -19.67 -20.51 -12.66
N ASN A 344 -20.21 -19.35 -13.00
CA ASN A 344 -19.43 -18.19 -13.48
C ASN A 344 -19.30 -17.09 -12.43
N TRP A 345 -19.60 -17.39 -11.16
CA TRP A 345 -19.65 -16.38 -10.10
C TRP A 345 -18.29 -16.17 -9.42
N THR A 346 -18.02 -14.93 -9.08
CA THR A 346 -16.95 -14.45 -8.20
C THR A 346 -17.44 -14.38 -6.76
N GLY A 347 -16.52 -14.19 -5.80
CA GLY A 347 -16.91 -14.01 -4.39
C GLY A 347 -17.77 -12.77 -4.17
N ALA A 348 -17.61 -11.72 -4.98
CA ALA A 348 -18.45 -10.52 -4.93
C ALA A 348 -19.90 -10.80 -5.36
N GLU A 349 -20.12 -11.66 -6.34
CA GLU A 349 -21.46 -12.03 -6.80
C GLU A 349 -22.19 -12.91 -5.79
N VAL A 350 -21.48 -13.85 -5.15
CA VAL A 350 -22.03 -14.62 -4.01
C VAL A 350 -22.44 -13.68 -2.89
N LYS A 351 -21.55 -12.76 -2.49
CA LYS A 351 -21.85 -11.74 -1.47
C LYS A 351 -23.07 -10.89 -1.84
N ALA A 352 -23.15 -10.45 -3.09
CA ALA A 352 -24.26 -9.63 -3.58
C ALA A 352 -25.59 -10.40 -3.52
N CYS A 353 -25.59 -11.68 -3.90
CA CYS A 353 -26.77 -12.54 -3.81
C CYS A 353 -27.26 -12.69 -2.36
N CYS A 354 -26.38 -13.05 -1.43
CA CYS A 354 -26.75 -13.17 -0.01
C CYS A 354 -27.26 -11.83 0.54
N ARG A 355 -26.56 -10.73 0.25
CA ARG A 355 -26.99 -9.40 0.68
C ARG A 355 -28.38 -9.03 0.15
N LEU A 356 -28.66 -9.31 -1.12
CA LEU A 356 -29.97 -9.03 -1.73
C LEU A 356 -31.07 -9.91 -1.14
N SER A 357 -30.77 -11.20 -0.91
CA SER A 357 -31.69 -12.14 -0.25
C SER A 357 -32.09 -11.64 1.14
N ALA A 358 -31.11 -11.25 1.96
CA ALA A 358 -31.35 -10.71 3.30
C ALA A 358 -32.06 -9.35 3.28
N LEU A 359 -31.70 -8.44 2.36
CA LEU A 359 -32.27 -7.10 2.29
C LEU A 359 -33.73 -7.11 1.82
N LEU A 360 -34.07 -7.99 0.88
CA LEU A 360 -35.40 -8.07 0.28
C LEU A 360 -36.29 -9.12 0.95
N ASP A 361 -35.73 -9.89 1.90
CA ASP A 361 -36.38 -11.04 2.52
C ASP A 361 -36.95 -12.03 1.48
N VAL A 362 -36.10 -12.41 0.52
CA VAL A 362 -36.44 -13.34 -0.56
C VAL A 362 -35.47 -14.51 -0.63
N PRO A 363 -35.88 -15.69 -1.15
CA PRO A 363 -34.97 -16.83 -1.32
C PRO A 363 -33.78 -16.51 -2.21
N LEU A 364 -32.64 -17.18 -1.98
CA LEU A 364 -31.41 -17.01 -2.76
C LEU A 364 -31.62 -17.14 -4.27
N LEU A 365 -32.49 -18.06 -4.71
CA LEU A 365 -32.80 -18.24 -6.13
C LEU A 365 -33.48 -17.01 -6.76
N GLN A 366 -34.27 -16.27 -6.00
CA GLN A 366 -34.92 -15.05 -6.46
C GLN A 366 -33.93 -13.87 -6.44
N ALA A 367 -33.11 -13.77 -5.38
CA ALA A 367 -32.05 -12.77 -5.31
C ALA A 367 -31.05 -12.90 -6.47
N ALA A 368 -30.68 -14.14 -6.83
CA ALA A 368 -29.77 -14.44 -7.93
C ALA A 368 -30.19 -13.90 -9.29
N GLN A 369 -31.49 -13.67 -9.53
CA GLN A 369 -31.99 -13.09 -10.77
C GLN A 369 -31.54 -11.63 -10.97
N ASN A 370 -31.15 -10.96 -9.90
CA ASN A 370 -30.64 -9.60 -9.90
C ASN A 370 -29.11 -9.52 -9.87
N VAL A 371 -28.42 -10.67 -9.91
CA VAL A 371 -26.96 -10.75 -9.91
C VAL A 371 -26.49 -11.03 -11.32
N VAL A 372 -25.77 -10.08 -11.92
CA VAL A 372 -25.18 -10.24 -13.26
C VAL A 372 -23.69 -10.52 -13.10
N PRO A 373 -23.20 -11.73 -13.47
CA PRO A 373 -21.80 -12.08 -13.26
C PRO A 373 -20.84 -11.31 -14.15
N VAL A 374 -19.69 -10.92 -13.60
CA VAL A 374 -18.59 -10.25 -14.33
C VAL A 374 -18.10 -11.10 -15.49
N ALA A 375 -18.06 -12.42 -15.32
CA ALA A 375 -17.69 -13.35 -16.38
C ALA A 375 -18.66 -13.33 -17.57
N VAL A 376 -19.87 -12.79 -17.41
CA VAL A 376 -20.85 -12.57 -18.49
C VAL A 376 -20.71 -11.16 -19.07
N THR A 377 -20.68 -10.12 -18.23
CA THR A 377 -20.61 -8.72 -18.70
C THR A 377 -19.26 -8.36 -19.33
N SER A 378 -18.19 -9.04 -18.92
CA SER A 378 -16.82 -8.73 -19.28
C SER A 378 -16.06 -9.99 -19.73
N ALA A 379 -16.76 -10.94 -20.35
CA ALA A 379 -16.22 -12.22 -20.80
C ALA A 379 -14.92 -12.06 -21.63
N GLU A 380 -14.88 -11.11 -22.55
CA GLU A 380 -13.70 -10.85 -23.39
C GLU A 380 -12.49 -10.40 -22.56
N SER A 381 -12.70 -9.52 -21.58
CA SER A 381 -11.65 -9.06 -20.68
C SER A 381 -11.12 -10.18 -19.79
N VAL A 382 -12.00 -11.03 -19.28
CA VAL A 382 -11.63 -12.21 -18.47
C VAL A 382 -10.80 -13.19 -19.31
N GLU A 383 -11.22 -13.47 -20.53
CA GLU A 383 -10.49 -14.38 -21.41
C GLU A 383 -9.12 -13.82 -21.81
N ARG A 384 -9.04 -12.51 -22.07
CA ARG A 384 -7.77 -11.82 -22.34
C ARG A 384 -6.80 -11.93 -21.16
N LEU A 385 -7.30 -11.74 -19.93
CA LEU A 385 -6.50 -11.93 -18.72
C LEU A 385 -6.00 -13.37 -18.58
N ARG A 386 -6.89 -14.36 -18.74
CA ARG A 386 -6.54 -15.80 -18.65
C ARG A 386 -5.49 -16.18 -19.68
N SER A 387 -5.68 -15.76 -20.93
CA SER A 387 -4.75 -16.01 -22.04
C SER A 387 -3.38 -15.39 -21.76
N TRP A 388 -3.36 -14.15 -21.25
CA TRP A 388 -2.11 -13.50 -20.86
C TRP A 388 -1.43 -14.20 -19.67
N ALA A 389 -2.19 -14.62 -18.67
CA ALA A 389 -1.66 -15.24 -17.46
C ALA A 389 -1.17 -16.68 -17.68
N ASN A 390 -1.73 -17.39 -18.65
CA ASN A 390 -1.40 -18.79 -18.94
C ASN A 390 0.10 -18.94 -19.24
N GLY A 391 0.79 -19.75 -18.44
CA GLY A 391 2.23 -19.96 -18.59
C GLY A 391 3.13 -18.80 -18.11
N ARG A 392 2.56 -17.68 -17.64
CA ARG A 392 3.30 -16.47 -17.21
C ARG A 392 3.17 -16.17 -15.74
N CYS A 393 2.02 -16.47 -15.14
CA CYS A 393 1.73 -16.20 -13.74
C CYS A 393 1.79 -17.46 -12.88
N LEU A 394 1.99 -17.30 -11.57
CA LEU A 394 1.72 -18.32 -10.58
C LEU A 394 0.21 -18.45 -10.36
N SER A 395 -0.28 -19.67 -10.12
CA SER A 395 -1.66 -19.87 -9.69
C SER A 395 -1.80 -19.45 -8.23
N ALA A 396 -2.87 -18.70 -7.92
CA ALA A 396 -3.17 -18.36 -6.53
C ALA A 396 -3.75 -19.53 -5.73
N ASN A 397 -4.33 -20.51 -6.42
CA ASN A 397 -5.03 -21.63 -5.79
C ASN A 397 -4.17 -22.88 -5.69
N GLU A 398 -3.40 -23.18 -6.74
CA GLU A 398 -2.56 -24.37 -6.84
C GLU A 398 -1.07 -24.01 -6.86
N PRO A 399 -0.19 -24.84 -6.29
CA PRO A 399 1.24 -24.61 -6.40
C PRO A 399 1.73 -24.69 -7.86
N GLY A 400 2.40 -23.63 -8.33
CA GLY A 400 3.08 -23.60 -9.62
C GLY A 400 2.50 -22.58 -10.61
N ILE A 401 2.84 -22.76 -11.88
CA ILE A 401 2.44 -21.86 -12.96
C ILE A 401 0.94 -22.06 -13.26
N TYR A 402 0.21 -20.97 -13.37
CA TYR A 402 -1.19 -20.96 -13.77
C TYR A 402 -1.36 -21.55 -15.17
N ARG A 403 -2.30 -22.49 -15.28
CA ARG A 403 -2.70 -23.12 -16.54
C ARG A 403 -4.19 -22.90 -16.75
N GLY A 404 -4.55 -22.36 -17.91
CA GLY A 404 -5.94 -22.13 -18.27
C GLY A 404 -6.75 -23.43 -18.36
N PRO A 405 -8.10 -23.34 -18.35
CA PRO A 405 -9.00 -24.51 -18.38
C PRO A 405 -8.77 -25.48 -19.56
N GLY A 406 -8.17 -25.02 -20.66
CA GLY A 406 -7.84 -25.84 -21.84
C GLY A 406 -6.46 -26.51 -21.82
N ASP A 407 -5.61 -26.23 -20.83
CA ASP A 407 -4.17 -26.59 -20.82
C ASP A 407 -3.77 -27.46 -19.61
N LEU A 408 -4.79 -27.96 -18.88
CA LEU A 408 -4.60 -28.89 -17.77
C LEU A 408 -3.95 -30.18 -18.29
N PRO A 409 -2.83 -30.64 -17.70
CA PRO A 409 -2.24 -31.91 -18.12
C PRO A 409 -3.25 -33.02 -17.86
N LYS A 410 -3.61 -33.77 -18.92
CA LYS A 410 -4.35 -35.04 -18.78
C LYS A 410 -3.64 -35.84 -17.69
N SER A 411 -4.34 -36.08 -16.58
CA SER A 411 -3.84 -36.84 -15.43
C SER A 411 -3.00 -38.01 -15.93
N LYS A 412 -1.68 -37.95 -15.73
CA LYS A 412 -0.82 -39.11 -15.95
C LYS A 412 -1.22 -40.11 -14.88
N SER A 413 -2.02 -41.10 -15.29
CA SER A 413 -2.19 -42.36 -14.56
C SER A 413 -0.85 -42.73 -13.93
N ARG A 414 -0.80 -42.73 -12.58
CA ARG A 414 0.37 -43.15 -11.82
C ARG A 414 0.69 -44.59 -12.26
N ARG A 415 1.68 -44.73 -13.15
CA ARG A 415 2.28 -46.04 -13.45
C ARG A 415 2.90 -46.52 -12.14
N ARG A 416 2.27 -47.51 -11.49
CA ARG A 416 2.86 -48.23 -10.35
C ARG A 416 4.18 -48.82 -10.84
N VAL A 417 5.29 -48.22 -10.41
CA VAL A 417 6.60 -48.85 -10.54
C VAL A 417 6.69 -49.85 -9.39
N SER A 418 6.51 -51.13 -9.72
CA SER A 418 6.89 -52.23 -8.83
C SER A 418 8.41 -52.22 -8.70
N ARG A 419 8.94 -51.88 -7.52
CA ARG A 419 10.35 -52.12 -7.20
C ARG A 419 10.45 -53.52 -6.62
N ASP A 420 11.19 -54.39 -7.29
CA ASP A 420 11.53 -55.72 -6.81
C ASP A 420 12.52 -55.59 -5.62
N PRO A 421 12.23 -56.17 -4.44
CA PRO A 421 13.10 -56.07 -3.27
C PRO A 421 14.46 -56.77 -3.41
N SER A 422 14.71 -57.49 -4.50
CA SER A 422 15.95 -58.25 -4.73
C SER A 422 17.14 -57.42 -5.25
N HIS A 423 16.97 -56.11 -5.46
CA HIS A 423 18.02 -55.21 -5.97
C HIS A 423 18.64 -54.31 -4.88
N ASN A 424 18.90 -54.85 -3.69
CA ASN A 424 19.78 -54.24 -2.68
C ASN A 424 20.90 -55.20 -2.30
#